data_AF-A0A7K2VUJ8-F1
#
_entry.id   AF-A0A7K2VUJ8-F1
#
_cell.length_a   1.000
_cell.length_b   1.000
_cell.length_c   1.000
_cell.angle_alpha   90.00
_cell.angle_beta   90.00
_cell.angle_gamma   90.00
#
_symmetry.space_group_name_H-M   'P 1'
#
loop_
_entity.id
_entity.type
_entity.pdbx_description
1 polymer ?
#
loop_
_entity_poly.entity_id
_entity_poly.type
_entity_poly.pdbx_seq_one_letter_code
_entity_poly.pdbx_strand_id
1 'polypeptide(L)'
;MAHPAMSGDGTTADEDPLQTAVWRLRSRACWADAAALLPTDTPRATLQRAALLVERCLYTERGWEAAEDALRTAEARAYSDEERGAAACERGRLAYTSTLHRVRDRADEARAALGRA
;
A
#
# COMPACT_ATOMS: atom_id res chain seq x y z
N MET A 1 22.53 36.37 13.56
CA MET A 1 21.78 35.48 14.47
C MET A 1 20.73 34.76 13.62
N ALA A 2 21.05 33.57 13.13
CA ALA A 2 20.09 32.77 12.37
C ALA A 2 19.22 31.98 13.34
N HIS A 3 17.91 32.16 13.28
CA HIS A 3 16.97 31.35 14.04
C HIS A 3 16.88 29.95 13.41
N PRO A 4 17.14 28.87 14.16
CA PRO A 4 16.84 27.54 13.68
C PRO A 4 15.32 27.38 13.61
N ALA A 5 14.79 27.19 12.42
CA ALA A 5 13.42 26.73 12.21
C ALA A 5 13.35 25.25 12.59
N MET A 6 13.26 24.98 13.89
CA MET A 6 12.84 23.66 14.38
C MET A 6 11.31 23.63 14.30
N SER A 7 10.79 22.99 13.24
CA SER A 7 9.39 22.59 13.19
C SER A 7 9.16 21.63 14.38
N GLY A 8 8.39 22.09 15.35
CA GLY A 8 8.08 21.36 16.59
C GLY A 8 7.08 20.25 16.35
N ASP A 9 7.52 19.19 15.67
CA ASP A 9 6.91 17.86 15.76
C ASP A 9 8.04 16.85 15.95
N GLY A 10 8.29 16.49 17.21
CA GLY A 10 9.33 15.54 17.56
C GLY A 10 8.93 14.13 17.14
N THR A 11 9.55 13.59 16.08
CA THR A 11 9.39 12.21 15.59
C THR A 11 9.95 11.13 16.54
N THR A 12 9.99 11.31 17.85
CA THR A 12 10.65 10.31 18.73
C THR A 12 10.01 10.21 20.12
N ALA A 13 8.89 9.49 20.21
CA ALA A 13 8.52 8.70 21.39
C ALA A 13 7.32 7.80 21.02
N ASP A 14 7.55 6.49 20.86
CA ASP A 14 6.54 5.43 20.64
C ASP A 14 6.18 5.06 19.18
N GLU A 15 7.14 5.15 18.24
CA GLU A 15 6.96 4.51 16.92
C GLU A 15 7.14 2.97 17.03
N ASP A 16 6.13 2.20 16.63
CA ASP A 16 6.19 0.74 16.48
C ASP A 16 7.44 0.35 15.67
N PRO A 17 8.41 -0.41 16.24
CA PRO A 17 9.65 -0.78 15.56
C PRO A 17 9.41 -1.47 14.21
N LEU A 18 8.32 -2.24 14.07
CA LEU A 18 7.94 -2.85 12.81
C LEU A 18 7.60 -1.77 11.77
N GLN A 19 6.82 -0.75 12.15
CA GLN A 19 6.44 0.33 11.26
C GLN A 19 7.63 1.20 10.87
N THR A 20 8.54 1.49 11.81
CA THR A 20 9.80 2.18 11.49
C THR A 20 10.63 1.37 10.49
N ALA A 21 10.72 0.04 10.63
CA ALA A 21 11.43 -0.82 9.69
C ALA A 21 10.78 -0.83 8.30
N VAL A 22 9.45 -0.98 8.24
CA VAL A 22 8.67 -0.92 7.00
C VAL A 22 8.87 0.41 6.28
N TRP A 23 8.81 1.53 7.02
CA TRP A 23 9.04 2.87 6.46
C TRP A 23 10.45 3.02 5.90
N ARG A 24 11.48 2.58 6.63
CA ARG A 24 12.88 2.63 6.17
C ARG A 24 13.10 1.83 4.89
N LEU A 25 12.53 0.63 4.81
CA LEU A 25 12.63 -0.23 3.63
C LEU A 25 11.87 0.35 2.43
N ARG A 26 10.63 0.81 2.63
CA ARG A 26 9.83 1.47 1.59
C ARG A 26 10.55 2.69 1.02
N SER A 27 11.14 3.53 1.89
CA SER A 27 11.88 4.75 1.50
C SER A 27 13.12 4.46 0.65
N ARG A 28 13.62 3.21 0.68
CA ARG A 28 14.76 2.74 -0.10
C ARG A 28 14.35 1.89 -1.30
N ALA A 29 13.06 1.88 -1.65
CA ALA A 29 12.49 1.03 -2.70
C ALA A 29 12.64 -0.49 -2.44
N CYS A 30 12.84 -0.89 -1.17
CA CYS A 30 12.87 -2.29 -0.75
C CYS A 30 11.44 -2.80 -0.44
N TRP A 31 10.49 -2.62 -1.35
CA TRP A 31 9.06 -2.90 -1.10
C TRP A 31 8.77 -4.36 -0.80
N ALA A 32 9.44 -5.30 -1.48
CA ALA A 32 9.24 -6.73 -1.26
C ALA A 32 9.67 -7.15 0.15
N ASP A 33 10.81 -6.63 0.61
CA ASP A 33 11.32 -6.87 1.96
C ASP A 33 10.41 -6.21 3.01
N ALA A 34 9.97 -4.98 2.76
CA ALA A 34 9.00 -4.29 3.63
C ALA A 34 7.70 -5.08 3.76
N ALA A 35 7.17 -5.57 2.63
CA ALA A 35 5.97 -6.40 2.59
C ALA A 35 6.14 -7.73 3.34
N ALA A 36 7.35 -8.33 3.30
CA ALA A 36 7.66 -9.57 3.98
C ALA A 36 7.71 -9.44 5.52
N LEU A 37 7.94 -8.24 6.06
CA LEU A 37 7.90 -8.00 7.51
C LEU A 37 6.47 -7.96 8.07
N LEU A 38 5.47 -7.65 7.23
CA LEU A 38 4.10 -7.49 7.68
C LEU A 38 3.39 -8.85 7.84
N PRO A 39 2.73 -9.09 8.98
CA PRO A 39 1.98 -10.32 9.19
C PRO A 39 0.73 -10.34 8.31
N THR A 40 0.21 -11.53 8.02
CA THR A 40 -0.95 -11.73 7.13
C THR A 40 -2.22 -12.11 7.89
N ASP A 41 -2.27 -11.82 9.19
CA ASP A 41 -3.34 -12.24 10.10
C ASP A 41 -4.36 -11.12 10.40
N THR A 42 -3.98 -9.85 10.22
CA THR A 42 -4.87 -8.70 10.44
C THR A 42 -5.26 -7.99 9.13
N PRO A 43 -6.49 -7.45 9.01
CA PRO A 43 -6.92 -6.69 7.84
C PRO A 43 -5.96 -5.54 7.52
N ARG A 44 -5.60 -4.75 8.54
CA ARG A 44 -4.65 -3.63 8.43
C ARG A 44 -3.29 -4.04 7.86
N ALA A 45 -2.68 -5.11 8.37
CA ALA A 45 -1.38 -5.56 7.90
C ALA A 45 -1.44 -6.13 6.46
N THR A 46 -2.49 -6.89 6.14
CA THR A 46 -2.70 -7.39 4.77
C THR A 46 -2.91 -6.27 3.75
N LEU A 47 -3.63 -5.22 4.13
CA LEU A 47 -3.82 -4.03 3.29
C LEU A 47 -2.52 -3.26 3.09
N GLN A 48 -1.76 -3.02 4.16
CA GLN A 48 -0.47 -2.35 4.09
C GLN A 48 0.52 -3.12 3.21
N ARG A 49 0.52 -4.46 3.29
CA ARG A 49 1.29 -5.35 2.41
C ARG A 49 0.89 -5.17 0.94
N ALA A 50 -0.41 -5.15 0.64
CA ALA A 50 -0.89 -4.92 -0.72
C ALA A 50 -0.44 -3.54 -1.24
N ALA A 51 -0.60 -2.48 -0.45
CA ALA A 51 -0.22 -1.12 -0.82
C ALA A 51 1.28 -1.02 -1.19
N LEU A 52 2.17 -1.66 -0.43
CA LEU A 52 3.62 -1.72 -0.75
C LEU A 52 3.90 -2.38 -2.09
N LEU A 53 3.18 -3.46 -2.42
CA LEU A 53 3.38 -4.20 -3.66
C LEU A 53 2.73 -3.50 -4.87
N VAL A 54 1.60 -2.82 -4.68
CA VAL A 54 1.00 -1.93 -5.68
C VAL A 54 1.94 -0.77 -6.00
N GLU A 55 2.54 -0.16 -4.97
CA GLU A 55 3.53 0.90 -5.15
C GLU A 55 4.79 0.42 -5.90
N ARG A 56 5.27 -0.79 -5.60
CA ARG A 56 6.35 -1.41 -6.40
C ARG A 56 5.97 -1.52 -7.87
N CYS A 57 4.75 -1.94 -8.19
CA CYS A 57 4.28 -2.02 -9.57
C CYS A 57 4.30 -0.63 -10.24
N LEU A 58 3.90 0.40 -9.50
CA LEU A 58 3.90 1.79 -9.99
C LEU A 58 5.30 2.27 -10.37
N TYR A 59 6.30 2.02 -9.53
CA TYR A 59 7.65 2.55 -9.78
C TYR A 59 8.53 1.65 -10.64
N THR A 60 8.21 0.37 -10.78
CA THR A 60 9.11 -0.60 -11.44
C THR A 60 8.50 -1.39 -12.58
N GLU A 61 7.19 -1.25 -12.83
CA GLU A 61 6.44 -2.02 -13.84
C GLU A 61 6.53 -3.55 -13.66
N ARG A 62 6.91 -4.01 -12.46
CA ARG A 62 7.13 -5.42 -12.12
C ARG A 62 6.37 -5.80 -10.85
N GLY A 63 6.16 -7.11 -10.66
CA GLY A 63 5.58 -7.66 -9.44
C GLY A 63 4.04 -7.71 -9.41
N TRP A 64 3.40 -7.56 -10.56
CA TRP A 64 1.93 -7.51 -10.72
C TRP A 64 1.20 -8.67 -10.05
N GLU A 65 1.65 -9.90 -10.26
CA GLU A 65 1.00 -11.09 -9.68
C GLU A 65 1.04 -11.08 -8.15
N ALA A 66 2.19 -10.72 -7.56
CA ALA A 66 2.32 -10.62 -6.11
C ALA A 66 1.44 -9.49 -5.52
N ALA A 67 1.27 -8.38 -6.25
CA ALA A 67 0.37 -7.29 -5.85
C ALA A 67 -1.10 -7.73 -5.90
N GLU A 68 -1.51 -8.44 -6.96
CA GLU A 68 -2.84 -9.05 -7.09
C GLU A 68 -3.14 -10.03 -5.96
N ASP A 69 -2.22 -10.94 -5.67
CA ASP A 69 -2.37 -11.92 -4.59
C ASP A 69 -2.51 -11.28 -3.21
N ALA A 70 -1.66 -10.30 -2.93
CA ALA A 70 -1.72 -9.56 -1.68
C ALA A 70 -3.05 -8.78 -1.55
N LEU A 71 -3.52 -8.19 -2.65
CA LEU A 71 -4.78 -7.45 -2.66
C LEU A 71 -5.99 -8.37 -2.50
N ARG A 72 -6.02 -9.52 -3.16
CA ARG A 72 -7.05 -10.56 -2.93
C ARG A 72 -7.09 -11.00 -1.47
N THR A 73 -5.91 -11.14 -0.85
CA THR A 73 -5.81 -11.46 0.58
C THR A 73 -6.38 -10.35 1.45
N ALA A 74 -6.06 -9.09 1.17
CA ALA A 74 -6.58 -7.95 1.92
C ALA A 74 -8.11 -7.83 1.82
N GLU A 75 -8.67 -8.00 0.63
CA GLU A 75 -10.12 -7.99 0.43
C GLU A 75 -10.84 -9.14 1.14
N ALA A 76 -10.27 -10.34 1.13
CA ALA A 76 -10.84 -11.49 1.84
C ALA A 76 -10.83 -11.32 3.37
N ARG A 77 -10.00 -10.41 3.90
CA ARG A 77 -9.92 -10.07 5.33
C ARG A 77 -10.71 -8.83 5.71
N ALA A 78 -11.22 -8.06 4.75
CA ALA A 78 -11.99 -6.86 5.03
C ALA A 78 -13.43 -7.20 5.45
N TYR A 79 -13.73 -7.06 6.74
CA TYR A 79 -15.04 -7.42 7.30
C TYR A 79 -15.90 -6.18 7.60
N SER A 80 -15.28 -5.05 7.92
CA SER A 80 -15.99 -3.77 8.10
C SER A 80 -16.14 -3.01 6.78
N ASP A 81 -17.08 -2.08 6.71
CA ASP A 81 -17.23 -1.19 5.54
C ASP A 81 -15.98 -0.33 5.32
N GLU A 82 -15.37 0.15 6.39
CA GLU A 82 -14.12 0.92 6.32
C GLU A 82 -12.98 0.09 5.72
N GLU A 83 -12.81 -1.15 6.18
CA GLU A 83 -11.80 -2.07 5.64
C GLU A 83 -12.07 -2.40 4.17
N ARG A 84 -13.34 -2.61 3.81
CA ARG A 84 -13.75 -2.85 2.41
C ARG A 84 -13.47 -1.65 1.53
N GLY A 85 -13.78 -0.44 2.00
CA GLY A 85 -13.50 0.81 1.30
C GLY A 85 -12.00 1.01 1.10
N ALA A 86 -11.20 0.74 2.13
CA ALA A 86 -9.74 0.85 2.05
C ALA A 86 -9.13 -0.16 1.05
N ALA A 87 -9.61 -1.41 1.06
CA ALA A 87 -9.20 -2.42 0.08
C ALA A 87 -9.64 -2.05 -1.35
N ALA A 88 -10.85 -1.49 -1.52
CA ALA A 88 -11.34 -1.01 -2.82
C ALA A 88 -10.50 0.16 -3.35
N CYS A 89 -10.03 1.07 -2.49
CA CYS A 89 -9.09 2.13 -2.87
C CYS A 89 -7.77 1.58 -3.41
N GLU A 90 -7.19 0.57 -2.76
CA GLU A 90 -5.96 -0.09 -3.26
C GLU A 90 -6.20 -0.84 -4.58
N ARG A 91 -7.39 -1.45 -4.76
CA ARG A 91 -7.80 -2.02 -6.05
C ARG A 91 -7.85 -0.98 -7.16
N GLY A 92 -8.45 0.18 -6.88
CA GLY A 92 -8.45 1.31 -7.80
C GLY A 92 -7.03 1.75 -8.18
N ARG A 93 -6.11 1.80 -7.20
CA ARG A 93 -4.70 2.16 -7.44
C ARG A 93 -3.99 1.13 -8.32
N LEU A 94 -4.17 -0.17 -8.10
CA LEU A 94 -3.57 -1.21 -8.94
C LEU A 94 -4.06 -1.13 -10.40
N ALA A 95 -5.36 -0.94 -10.60
CA ALA A 95 -5.97 -0.81 -11.93
C ALA A 95 -5.57 0.50 -12.64
N TYR A 96 -5.45 1.62 -11.91
CA TYR A 96 -4.85 2.84 -12.44
C TYR A 96 -3.42 2.60 -12.90
N THR A 97 -2.62 1.94 -12.07
CA THR A 97 -1.20 1.65 -12.33
C THR A 97 -1.04 0.73 -13.54
N SER A 98 -1.87 -0.30 -13.70
CA SER A 98 -1.83 -1.20 -14.87
C SER A 98 -2.19 -0.48 -16.17
N THR A 99 -3.13 0.47 -16.10
CA THR A 99 -3.56 1.30 -17.23
C THR A 99 -2.46 2.28 -17.61
N LEU A 100 -1.86 2.96 -16.62
CA LEU A 100 -0.75 3.90 -16.81
C LEU A 100 0.41 3.24 -17.57
N HIS A 101 0.77 2.02 -17.15
CA HIS A 101 1.87 1.25 -17.74
C HIS A 101 1.48 0.42 -18.97
N ARG A 102 0.23 0.52 -19.44
CA ARG A 102 -0.32 -0.23 -20.58
C ARG A 102 -0.11 -1.75 -20.47
N VAL A 103 0.02 -2.27 -19.25
CA VAL A 103 0.21 -3.70 -18.99
C VAL A 103 -1.09 -4.44 -19.26
N ARG A 104 -2.23 -3.86 -18.82
CA ARG A 104 -3.60 -4.31 -19.10
C ARG A 104 -4.55 -3.12 -18.96
N ASP A 105 -5.47 -2.94 -19.89
CA ASP A 105 -6.59 -2.00 -19.71
C ASP A 105 -7.57 -2.58 -18.68
N ARG A 106 -7.68 -1.91 -17.53
CA ARG A 106 -8.57 -2.29 -16.43
C ARG A 106 -9.34 -1.09 -15.88
N ALA A 107 -9.61 -0.11 -16.75
CA ALA A 107 -10.34 1.11 -16.36
C ALA A 107 -11.72 0.82 -15.75
N ASP A 108 -12.40 -0.24 -16.21
CA ASP A 108 -13.71 -0.62 -15.71
C ASP A 108 -13.65 -1.25 -14.30
N GLU A 109 -12.63 -2.07 -14.02
CA GLU A 109 -12.39 -2.60 -12.67
C GLU A 109 -12.07 -1.47 -11.69
N ALA A 110 -11.29 -0.46 -12.11
CA ALA A 110 -11.00 0.72 -11.31
C ALA A 110 -12.27 1.51 -10.95
N ARG A 111 -13.13 1.78 -11.94
CA ARG A 111 -14.42 2.47 -11.71
C ARG A 111 -15.33 1.69 -10.79
N ALA A 112 -15.47 0.38 -11.01
CA ALA A 112 -16.31 -0.47 -10.18
C ALA A 112 -15.81 -0.52 -8.73
N ALA A 113 -14.50 -0.48 -8.50
CA ALA A 113 -13.92 -0.43 -7.15
C ALA A 113 -14.19 0.91 -6.46
N LEU A 114 -13.89 2.03 -7.11
CA LEU A 114 -14.08 3.37 -6.53
C LEU A 114 -15.54 3.74 -6.32
N GLY A 115 -16.45 3.28 -7.18
CA GLY A 115 -17.89 3.55 -7.03
C GLY A 115 -18.58 2.81 -5.87
N ARG A 116 -17.85 1.93 -5.16
CA ARG A 116 -18.35 1.16 -4.01
C ARG A 116 -17.77 1.61 -2.67
N ALA A 117 -16.82 2.53 -2.66
CA ALA A 117 -16.24 3.16 -1.46
C ALA A 117 -17.00 4.44 -1.11
#